data_AF-A0A218P806-F1
#
_entry.id   AF-A0A218P806-F1
#
_cell.length_a   1.000
_cell.length_b   1.000
_cell.length_c   1.000
_cell.angle_alpha   90.00
_cell.angle_beta   90.00
_cell.angle_gamma   90.00
#
_symmetry.space_group_name_H-M   'P 1'
#
loop_
_entity.id
_entity.type
_entity.pdbx_description
1 polymer ?
#
loop_
_entity_poly.entity_id
_entity_poly.type
_entity_poly.pdbx_seq_one_letter_code
_entity_poly.pdbx_strand_id
1 'polypeptide(L)'
;MGKTPPWKALFTFPAALAILGLLWGTGPSVTYVQVNGTFSGGMVVPSTIADEVEDYFSNVNATLYSFEAKVVGEMNASITTYALKVTPPFDPDGFEIIINAHPVNGTTYVPYAEGIPVSVRYMGHSYRSVLTVRPTRSVGSFGEWSEEYLGGANGSRLLKVDSLTLVVDVVEPGHYDFVIVKEPENLEISRDGLILEGNTS
;
A
#
# COMPACT_ATOMS: atom_id res chain seq x y z
N MET A 1 20.39 48.03 31.28
CA MET A 1 21.63 47.36 30.81
C MET A 1 21.71 46.05 31.59
N GLY A 2 21.16 44.94 31.10
CA GLY A 2 21.69 44.05 30.05
C GLY A 2 22.45 42.90 30.75
N LYS A 3 22.20 41.60 30.56
CA LYS A 3 21.41 40.83 29.59
C LYS A 3 20.96 39.52 30.26
N THR A 4 19.70 39.14 30.08
CA THR A 4 19.20 37.77 30.23
C THR A 4 19.63 36.95 29.01
N PRO A 5 20.14 35.72 29.13
CA PRO A 5 20.41 34.87 27.97
C PRO A 5 19.11 34.20 27.51
N PRO A 6 18.72 34.30 26.22
CA PRO A 6 17.62 33.51 25.72
C PRO A 6 18.14 32.14 25.29
N TRP A 7 17.72 31.09 26.00
CA TRP A 7 17.68 29.73 25.46
C TRP A 7 16.84 29.74 24.17
N LYS A 8 17.49 29.53 23.03
CA LYS A 8 16.84 28.97 21.84
C LYS A 8 17.38 27.55 21.70
N ALA A 9 16.53 26.58 22.05
CA ALA A 9 16.71 25.20 21.65
C ALA A 9 16.65 25.15 20.11
N LEU A 10 17.81 24.98 19.47
CA LEU A 10 17.85 24.44 18.12
C LEU A 10 17.50 22.97 18.23
N PHE A 11 16.26 22.62 17.88
CA PHE A 11 15.93 21.27 17.45
C PHE A 11 16.64 21.02 16.12
N THR A 12 17.89 20.58 16.18
CA THR A 12 18.55 19.93 15.05
C THR A 12 17.94 18.54 14.92
N PHE A 13 16.99 18.40 14.01
CA PHE A 13 16.62 17.09 13.47
C PHE A 13 17.89 16.44 12.89
N PRO A 14 18.20 15.16 13.18
CA PRO A 14 19.30 14.47 12.54
C PRO A 14 18.87 14.06 11.13
N ALA A 15 18.80 15.03 10.23
CA ALA A 15 18.65 14.81 8.80
C ALA A 15 19.93 15.36 8.13
N ALA A 16 20.99 14.53 8.05
CA ALA A 16 22.10 14.63 7.09
C ALA A 16 23.34 13.81 7.53
N LEU A 17 23.20 12.54 7.88
CA LEU A 17 24.37 11.69 8.16
C LEU A 17 24.27 10.30 7.50
N ALA A 18 23.88 10.29 6.22
CA ALA A 18 24.01 9.11 5.35
C ALA A 18 24.33 9.43 3.87
N ILE A 19 24.74 10.66 3.53
CA ILE A 19 24.94 11.07 2.11
C ILE A 19 26.41 11.11 1.66
N LEU A 20 27.41 10.85 2.52
CA LEU A 20 28.81 11.14 2.17
C LEU A 20 29.80 9.97 2.30
N GLY A 21 29.34 8.72 2.18
CA GLY A 21 30.16 7.57 2.58
C GLY A 21 30.52 6.51 1.54
N LEU A 22 29.79 6.31 0.43
CA LEU A 22 29.99 5.13 -0.41
C LEU A 22 29.74 5.38 -1.90
N LEU A 23 30.79 5.14 -2.69
CA LEU A 23 30.86 4.85 -4.13
C LEU A 23 31.59 5.91 -4.97
N TRP A 24 32.90 5.70 -5.08
CA TRP A 24 33.72 6.27 -6.14
C TRP A 24 33.34 5.63 -7.48
N GLY A 25 32.78 6.44 -8.38
CA GLY A 25 33.10 6.47 -9.82
C GLY A 25 32.71 5.27 -10.69
N THR A 26 31.41 5.11 -10.98
CA THR A 26 30.83 4.60 -12.26
C THR A 26 29.29 4.57 -12.23
N GLY A 27 28.66 4.74 -11.08
CA GLY A 27 27.19 4.77 -10.96
C GLY A 27 26.57 6.11 -11.38
N PRO A 28 25.28 6.13 -11.77
CA PRO A 28 24.56 7.38 -12.04
C PRO A 28 24.54 8.25 -10.78
N SER A 29 24.69 9.58 -10.97
CA SER A 29 24.48 10.56 -9.90
C SER A 29 23.08 10.38 -9.31
N VAL A 30 22.97 10.40 -7.99
CA VAL A 30 21.69 10.24 -7.28
C VAL A 30 21.31 11.52 -6.54
N THR A 31 20.01 11.75 -6.41
CA THR A 31 19.39 12.87 -5.72
C THR A 31 18.35 12.35 -4.74
N TYR A 32 18.23 12.99 -3.57
CA TYR A 32 17.09 12.81 -2.69
C TYR A 32 15.92 13.65 -3.19
N VAL A 33 14.80 13.00 -3.44
CA VAL A 33 13.52 13.60 -3.85
C VAL A 33 12.55 13.51 -2.68
N GLN A 34 11.97 14.65 -2.32
CA GLN A 34 10.89 14.71 -1.35
C GLN A 34 9.55 14.66 -2.11
N VAL A 35 8.92 13.50 -2.13
CA VAL A 35 7.60 13.35 -2.75
C VAL A 35 6.53 13.91 -1.80
N ASN A 36 5.62 14.72 -2.34
CA ASN A 36 4.52 15.30 -1.57
C ASN A 36 3.25 15.41 -2.42
N GLY A 37 2.46 14.34 -2.45
CA GLY A 37 1.16 14.32 -3.10
C GLY A 37 0.37 13.08 -2.70
N THR A 38 -0.16 12.34 -3.68
CA THR A 38 -0.85 11.07 -3.44
C THR A 38 0.05 10.07 -2.73
N PHE A 39 1.32 9.98 -3.13
CA PHE A 39 2.34 9.36 -2.29
C PHE A 39 3.17 10.45 -1.61
N SER A 40 3.68 10.14 -0.42
CA SER A 40 4.47 11.08 0.37
C SER A 40 5.58 10.37 1.10
N GLY A 41 6.76 11.00 1.14
CA GLY A 41 7.96 10.43 1.74
C GLY A 41 9.22 10.85 0.98
N GLY A 42 10.35 10.28 1.40
CA GLY A 42 11.64 10.54 0.78
C GLY A 42 12.07 9.38 -0.12
N MET A 43 12.69 9.67 -1.26
CA MET A 43 13.27 8.65 -2.13
C MET A 43 14.62 9.10 -2.67
N VAL A 44 15.59 8.18 -2.78
CA VAL A 44 16.86 8.44 -3.46
C VAL A 44 16.84 7.78 -4.83
N VAL A 45 16.91 8.59 -5.89
CA VAL A 45 16.84 8.14 -7.29
C VAL A 45 17.92 8.81 -8.14
N PRO A 46 18.23 8.32 -9.35
CA PRO A 46 19.12 9.00 -10.26
C PRO A 46 18.66 10.44 -10.53
N SER A 47 19.60 11.38 -10.51
CA SER A 47 19.34 12.80 -10.73
C SER A 47 18.69 13.07 -12.09
N THR A 48 18.91 12.20 -13.08
CA THR A 48 18.37 12.31 -14.44
C THR A 48 16.87 12.05 -14.54
N ILE A 49 16.28 11.33 -13.58
CA ILE A 49 14.85 11.01 -13.55
C ILE A 49 14.15 11.57 -12.30
N ALA A 50 14.85 12.36 -11.49
CA ALA A 50 14.37 12.81 -10.19
C ALA A 50 13.04 13.58 -10.28
N ASP A 51 12.97 14.56 -11.19
CA ASP A 51 11.77 15.38 -11.40
C ASP A 51 10.58 14.54 -11.89
N GLU A 52 10.83 13.58 -12.80
CA GLU A 52 9.79 12.69 -13.33
C GLU A 52 9.28 11.70 -12.26
N VAL A 53 10.16 11.20 -11.40
CA VAL A 53 9.77 10.36 -10.25
C VAL A 53 8.95 11.16 -9.24
N GLU A 54 9.35 12.41 -8.95
CA GLU A 54 8.57 13.30 -8.07
C GLU A 54 7.17 13.53 -8.63
N ASP A 55 7.08 13.91 -9.92
CA ASP A 55 5.83 14.20 -10.61
C ASP A 55 4.93 12.97 -10.66
N TYR A 56 5.50 11.80 -10.99
CA TYR A 56 4.77 10.53 -11.01
C TYR A 56 4.10 10.26 -9.66
N PHE A 57 4.88 10.15 -8.58
CA PHE A 57 4.34 9.74 -7.28
C PHE A 57 3.46 10.82 -6.62
N SER A 58 3.70 12.10 -6.93
CA SER A 58 2.87 13.20 -6.43
C SER A 58 1.49 13.20 -7.09
N ASN A 59 1.40 12.82 -8.37
CA ASN A 59 0.19 12.95 -9.19
C ASN A 59 -0.52 11.64 -9.56
N VAL A 60 0.00 10.48 -9.12
CA VAL A 60 -0.74 9.20 -9.20
C VAL A 60 -2.15 9.36 -8.65
N ASN A 61 -3.15 8.81 -9.33
CA ASN A 61 -4.49 8.69 -8.78
C ASN A 61 -4.59 7.36 -8.03
N ALA A 62 -4.87 7.44 -6.73
CA ALA A 62 -5.03 6.27 -5.89
C ALA A 62 -6.45 6.20 -5.30
N THR A 63 -7.12 5.07 -5.48
CA THR A 63 -8.41 4.78 -4.83
C THR A 63 -8.25 3.61 -3.88
N LEU A 64 -8.56 3.81 -2.60
CA LEU A 64 -8.56 2.76 -1.58
C LEU A 64 -9.93 2.08 -1.54
N TYR A 65 -9.95 0.77 -1.77
CA TYR A 65 -11.11 -0.09 -1.58
C TYR A 65 -10.99 -0.81 -0.24
N SER A 66 -12.09 -0.85 0.51
CA SER A 66 -12.18 -1.57 1.78
C SER A 66 -13.42 -2.48 1.77
N PHE A 67 -13.22 -3.69 2.25
CA PHE A 67 -14.26 -4.70 2.39
C PHE A 67 -14.30 -5.13 3.85
N GLU A 68 -15.32 -4.70 4.56
CA GLU A 68 -15.57 -5.12 5.94
C GLU A 68 -16.48 -6.34 5.92
N ALA A 69 -16.00 -7.43 6.52
CA ALA A 69 -16.75 -8.65 6.73
C ALA A 69 -16.98 -8.85 8.23
N LYS A 70 -18.25 -8.90 8.62
CA LYS A 70 -18.66 -9.21 9.98
C LYS A 70 -19.25 -10.62 10.02
N VAL A 71 -18.73 -11.44 10.94
CA VAL A 71 -19.24 -12.78 11.22
C VAL A 71 -20.02 -12.74 12.53
N VAL A 72 -21.24 -13.29 12.50
CA VAL A 72 -22.17 -13.34 13.63
C VAL A 72 -22.45 -14.80 13.98
N GLY A 73 -22.26 -15.17 15.23
CA GLY A 73 -22.39 -16.56 15.67
C GLY A 73 -22.37 -16.66 17.19
N GLU A 74 -21.70 -17.70 17.70
CA GLU A 74 -21.40 -17.76 19.14
C GLU A 74 -20.48 -16.59 19.56
N MET A 75 -19.60 -16.19 18.64
CA MET A 75 -18.76 -15.01 18.77
C MET A 75 -18.92 -14.10 17.56
N ASN A 76 -19.04 -12.79 17.84
CA ASN A 76 -19.07 -11.78 16.80
C ASN A 76 -17.67 -11.25 16.57
N ALA A 77 -17.22 -11.27 15.32
CA ALA A 77 -15.94 -10.69 14.94
C ALA A 77 -16.06 -10.00 13.58
N SER A 78 -15.17 -9.06 13.31
CA SER A 78 -15.09 -8.43 11.99
C SER A 78 -13.65 -8.27 11.55
N ILE A 79 -13.47 -8.22 10.24
CA ILE A 79 -12.20 -7.95 9.58
C ILE A 79 -12.43 -7.00 8.41
N THR A 80 -11.44 -6.16 8.15
CA THR A 80 -11.45 -5.28 6.98
C THR A 80 -10.24 -5.57 6.11
N THR A 81 -10.50 -6.04 4.90
CA THR A 81 -9.49 -6.30 3.87
C THR A 81 -9.43 -5.12 2.91
N TYR A 82 -8.23 -4.75 2.46
CA TYR A 82 -8.01 -3.55 1.65
C TYR A 82 -7.36 -3.87 0.30
N ALA A 83 -7.69 -3.07 -0.72
CA ALA A 83 -7.00 -3.07 -2.00
C ALA A 83 -6.81 -1.63 -2.49
N LEU A 84 -5.64 -1.34 -3.05
CA LEU A 84 -5.32 -0.03 -3.60
C LEU A 84 -5.35 -0.11 -5.13
N LYS A 85 -6.25 0.65 -5.75
CA LYS A 85 -6.21 0.91 -7.19
C LYS A 85 -5.27 2.07 -7.45
N VAL A 86 -4.27 1.84 -8.28
CA VAL A 86 -3.28 2.83 -8.72
C VAL A 86 -3.50 3.08 -10.21
N THR A 87 -3.73 4.34 -10.56
CA THR A 87 -3.77 4.79 -11.95
C THR A 87 -2.65 5.82 -12.15
N PRO A 88 -1.60 5.48 -12.89
CA PRO A 88 -0.46 6.38 -13.08
C PRO A 88 -0.88 7.61 -13.91
N PRO A 89 -0.25 8.77 -13.67
CA PRO A 89 -0.56 9.99 -14.42
C PRO A 89 -0.06 9.91 -15.87
N PHE A 90 1.02 9.15 -16.09
CA PHE A 90 1.63 8.86 -17.38
C PHE A 90 2.42 7.54 -17.30
N ASP A 91 2.84 7.01 -18.44
CA ASP A 91 3.76 5.87 -18.53
C ASP A 91 5.19 6.41 -18.64
N PRO A 92 6.07 6.18 -17.65
CA PRO A 92 7.41 6.76 -17.66
C PRO A 92 8.27 6.17 -18.77
N ASP A 93 9.06 7.02 -19.44
CA ASP A 93 10.00 6.56 -20.46
C ASP A 93 11.35 6.22 -19.84
N GLY A 94 11.82 4.99 -20.03
CA GLY A 94 13.15 4.56 -19.60
C GLY A 94 13.30 4.14 -18.14
N PHE A 95 12.24 4.14 -17.32
CA PHE A 95 12.24 3.48 -16.01
C PHE A 95 10.92 2.76 -15.71
N GLU A 96 10.97 1.78 -14.81
CA GLU A 96 9.78 1.04 -14.37
C GLU A 96 9.40 1.45 -12.94
N ILE A 97 8.10 1.57 -12.68
CA ILE A 97 7.56 1.75 -11.34
C ILE A 97 6.97 0.44 -10.84
N ILE A 98 7.32 0.10 -9.60
CA ILE A 98 6.81 -1.08 -8.90
C ILE A 98 6.28 -0.63 -7.55
N ILE A 99 5.04 -0.97 -7.26
CA ILE A 99 4.37 -0.63 -6.00
C ILE A 99 3.91 -1.93 -5.35
N ASN A 100 4.34 -2.15 -4.11
CA ASN A 100 4.10 -3.36 -3.34
C ASN A 100 4.34 -4.66 -4.15
N ALA A 101 5.52 -4.75 -4.77
CA ALA A 101 5.96 -5.84 -5.65
C ALA A 101 5.22 -6.01 -6.99
N HIS A 102 4.28 -5.13 -7.33
CA HIS A 102 3.54 -5.16 -8.60
C HIS A 102 4.06 -4.08 -9.55
N PRO A 103 4.46 -4.43 -10.79
CA PRO A 103 4.74 -3.44 -11.84
C PRO A 103 3.49 -2.60 -12.12
N VAL A 104 3.67 -1.29 -12.25
CA VAL A 104 2.56 -0.36 -12.51
C VAL A 104 2.63 0.11 -13.97
N ASN A 105 1.95 -0.64 -14.83
CA ASN A 105 1.80 -0.32 -16.25
C ASN A 105 0.33 -0.03 -16.51
N GLY A 106 -0.03 1.25 -16.59
CA GLY A 106 -1.44 1.66 -16.58
C GLY A 106 -2.14 1.36 -15.24
N THR A 107 -3.48 1.23 -15.29
CA THR A 107 -4.26 1.01 -14.05
C THR A 107 -4.01 -0.38 -13.48
N THR A 108 -3.52 -0.42 -12.24
CA THR A 108 -3.12 -1.63 -11.53
C THR A 108 -3.78 -1.68 -10.15
N TYR A 109 -4.01 -2.88 -9.62
CA TYR A 109 -4.48 -3.10 -8.26
C TYR A 109 -3.35 -3.74 -7.45
N VAL A 110 -3.10 -3.23 -6.25
CA VAL A 110 -2.04 -3.73 -5.37
C VAL A 110 -2.58 -3.88 -3.94
N PRO A 111 -2.03 -4.79 -3.13
CA PRO A 111 -2.37 -4.86 -1.71
C PRO A 111 -2.02 -3.53 -1.02
N TYR A 112 -2.88 -3.10 -0.10
CA TYR A 112 -2.68 -1.86 0.66
C TYR A 112 -1.90 -2.10 1.95
N ALA A 113 -1.05 -1.15 2.32
CA ALA A 113 -0.40 -1.06 3.62
C ALA A 113 -0.21 0.43 3.98
N GLU A 114 -0.10 0.76 5.27
CA GLU A 114 0.14 2.15 5.72
C GLU A 114 1.46 2.71 5.17
N GLY A 115 2.49 1.87 5.12
CA GLY A 115 3.75 2.11 4.42
C GLY A 115 3.83 1.22 3.18
N ILE A 116 3.82 1.83 2.00
CA ILE A 116 3.84 1.11 0.73
C ILE A 116 5.27 1.02 0.20
N PRO A 117 5.83 -0.20 0.07
CA PRO A 117 7.11 -0.37 -0.61
C PRO A 117 7.00 0.04 -2.07
N VAL A 118 7.88 0.93 -2.50
CA VAL A 118 7.99 1.33 -3.91
C VAL A 118 9.40 1.08 -4.42
N SER A 119 9.52 0.74 -5.70
CA SER A 119 10.78 0.62 -6.40
C SER A 119 10.70 1.31 -7.76
N VAL A 120 11.69 2.17 -8.03
CA VAL A 120 11.98 2.69 -9.37
C VAL A 120 13.10 1.83 -9.94
N ARG A 121 12.90 1.19 -11.09
CA ARG A 121 13.97 0.48 -11.79
C ARG A 121 14.47 1.31 -12.95
N TYR A 122 15.76 1.62 -12.96
CA TYR A 122 16.39 2.42 -14.01
C TYR A 122 17.78 1.88 -14.32
N MET A 123 18.08 1.66 -15.61
CA MET A 123 19.37 1.13 -16.09
C MET A 123 19.87 -0.12 -15.35
N GLY A 124 18.96 -1.05 -15.02
CA GLY A 124 19.29 -2.30 -14.31
C GLY A 124 19.48 -2.16 -12.80
N HIS A 125 19.28 -0.96 -12.22
CA HIS A 125 19.32 -0.72 -10.78
C HIS A 125 17.91 -0.51 -10.22
N SER A 126 17.70 -0.93 -8.96
CA SER A 126 16.44 -0.76 -8.22
C SER A 126 16.65 0.23 -7.08
N TYR A 127 15.93 1.35 -7.14
CA TYR A 127 15.91 2.39 -6.14
C TYR A 127 14.65 2.20 -5.31
N ARG A 128 14.78 1.88 -4.03
CA ARG A 128 13.65 1.48 -3.18
C ARG A 128 13.37 2.51 -2.11
N SER A 129 12.10 2.66 -1.78
CA SER A 129 11.66 3.43 -0.62
C SER A 129 10.37 2.85 -0.06
N VAL A 130 9.95 3.37 1.10
CA VAL A 130 8.61 3.16 1.65
C VAL A 130 7.94 4.52 1.68
N LEU A 131 6.82 4.63 0.96
CA LEU A 131 6.04 5.86 0.88
C LEU A 131 4.69 5.67 1.56
N THR A 132 4.17 6.73 2.16
CA THR A 132 2.80 6.76 2.67
C THR A 132 1.87 7.20 1.56
N VAL A 133 0.78 6.45 1.34
CA VAL A 133 -0.26 6.84 0.38
C VAL A 133 -1.36 7.64 1.07
N ARG A 134 -1.81 8.69 0.40
CA ARG A 134 -2.98 9.51 0.71
C ARG A 134 -3.95 9.31 -0.45
N PRO A 135 -4.85 8.32 -0.37
CA PRO A 135 -5.72 8.01 -1.49
C PRO A 135 -6.59 9.21 -1.83
N THR A 136 -6.74 9.47 -3.13
CA THR A 136 -7.61 10.53 -3.67
C THR A 136 -9.08 10.25 -3.37
N ARG A 137 -9.43 8.97 -3.28
CA ARG A 137 -10.78 8.49 -2.99
C ARG A 137 -10.73 7.22 -2.15
N SER A 138 -11.71 7.05 -1.27
CA SER A 138 -11.96 5.79 -0.57
C SER A 138 -13.35 5.26 -0.91
N VAL A 139 -13.47 3.94 -1.11
CA VAL A 139 -14.71 3.23 -1.38
C VAL A 139 -14.80 2.05 -0.41
N GLY A 140 -15.86 2.02 0.41
CA GLY A 140 -16.10 0.95 1.38
C GLY A 140 -17.31 0.12 1.02
N SER A 141 -17.25 -1.16 1.36
CA SER A 141 -18.39 -2.07 1.35
C SER A 141 -18.39 -2.88 2.64
N PHE A 142 -19.58 -3.25 3.08
CA PHE A 142 -19.82 -3.95 4.33
C PHE A 142 -20.79 -5.11 4.08
N GLY A 143 -20.52 -6.25 4.71
CA GLY A 143 -21.43 -7.38 4.74
C GLY A 143 -21.38 -8.09 6.09
N GLU A 144 -22.51 -8.68 6.45
CA GLU A 144 -22.69 -9.44 7.68
C GLU A 144 -23.20 -10.83 7.32
N TRP A 145 -22.54 -11.87 7.84
CA TRP A 145 -22.90 -13.26 7.61
C TRP A 145 -22.91 -14.06 8.91
N SER A 146 -23.76 -15.08 8.98
CA SER A 146 -23.70 -16.01 10.09
C SER A 146 -22.52 -16.96 9.95
N GLU A 147 -21.97 -17.40 11.09
CA GLU A 147 -20.97 -18.46 11.17
C GLU A 147 -21.45 -19.74 10.46
N GLU A 148 -22.72 -20.11 10.67
CA GLU A 148 -23.38 -21.25 10.02
C GLU A 148 -23.36 -21.13 8.49
N TYR A 149 -23.67 -19.94 7.95
CA TYR A 149 -23.61 -19.71 6.51
C TYR A 149 -22.18 -19.84 5.99
N LEU A 150 -21.23 -19.18 6.66
CA LEU A 150 -19.83 -19.19 6.21
C LEU A 150 -19.20 -20.57 6.29
N GLY A 151 -19.60 -21.42 7.24
CA GLY A 151 -19.11 -22.80 7.33
C GLY A 151 -19.32 -23.64 6.06
N GLY A 152 -20.31 -23.30 5.23
CA GLY A 152 -20.57 -23.92 3.94
C GLY A 152 -20.18 -23.07 2.71
N ALA A 153 -19.60 -21.88 2.92
CA ALA A 153 -19.45 -20.87 1.87
C ALA A 153 -18.07 -20.88 1.19
N ASN A 154 -17.27 -21.93 1.30
CA ASN A 154 -15.92 -21.97 0.72
C ASN A 154 -15.90 -21.62 -0.79
N GLY A 155 -15.09 -20.64 -1.17
CA GLY A 155 -15.00 -20.10 -2.53
C GLY A 155 -16.17 -19.20 -2.95
N SER A 156 -17.08 -18.85 -2.03
CA SER A 156 -18.24 -18.00 -2.34
C SER A 156 -17.85 -16.55 -2.50
N ARG A 157 -18.47 -15.88 -3.48
CA ARG A 157 -18.38 -14.44 -3.69
C ARG A 157 -19.35 -13.74 -2.76
N LEU A 158 -18.82 -12.92 -1.85
CA LEU A 158 -19.57 -12.28 -0.78
C LEU A 158 -20.03 -10.87 -1.15
N LEU A 159 -19.11 -10.03 -1.62
CA LEU A 159 -19.35 -8.63 -1.96
C LEU A 159 -18.67 -8.29 -3.28
N LYS A 160 -19.26 -7.37 -4.05
CA LYS A 160 -18.65 -6.85 -5.28
C LYS A 160 -18.72 -5.33 -5.30
N VAL A 161 -17.58 -4.72 -5.60
CA VAL A 161 -17.45 -3.27 -5.81
C VAL A 161 -16.59 -3.06 -7.04
N ASP A 162 -17.14 -2.39 -8.05
CA ASP A 162 -16.51 -2.23 -9.36
C ASP A 162 -16.05 -3.60 -9.93
N SER A 163 -14.76 -3.73 -10.21
CA SER A 163 -14.12 -4.96 -10.68
C SER A 163 -13.51 -5.80 -9.57
N LEU A 164 -13.71 -5.45 -8.30
CA LEU A 164 -13.19 -6.19 -7.15
C LEU A 164 -14.30 -7.00 -6.50
N THR A 165 -13.98 -8.21 -6.06
CA THR A 165 -14.90 -9.10 -5.38
C THR A 165 -14.23 -9.67 -4.13
N LEU A 166 -14.97 -9.67 -3.02
CA LEU A 166 -14.58 -10.36 -1.80
C LEU A 166 -15.01 -11.81 -1.91
N VAL A 167 -14.08 -12.73 -1.75
CA VAL A 167 -14.29 -14.17 -1.71
C VAL A 167 -13.93 -14.67 -0.31
N VAL A 168 -14.66 -15.66 0.20
CA VAL A 168 -14.30 -16.34 1.45
C VAL A 168 -13.75 -17.72 1.16
N ASP A 169 -12.60 -18.02 1.72
CA ASP A 169 -12.03 -19.36 1.80
C ASP A 169 -12.21 -19.86 3.24
N VAL A 170 -12.82 -21.02 3.41
CA VAL A 170 -13.05 -21.63 4.73
C VAL A 170 -11.90 -22.58 5.01
N VAL A 171 -11.01 -22.20 5.92
CA VAL A 171 -9.84 -23.01 6.29
C VAL A 171 -10.28 -24.17 7.18
N GLU A 172 -11.04 -23.85 8.23
CA GLU A 172 -11.67 -24.79 9.16
C GLU A 172 -12.84 -24.07 9.86
N PRO A 173 -13.72 -24.78 10.59
CA PRO A 173 -14.80 -24.13 11.33
C PRO A 173 -14.26 -23.02 12.26
N GLY A 174 -14.80 -21.81 12.13
CA GLY A 174 -14.33 -20.64 12.88
C GLY A 174 -13.08 -19.96 12.32
N HIS A 175 -12.49 -20.43 11.23
CA HIS A 175 -11.32 -19.84 10.60
C HIS A 175 -11.58 -19.54 9.12
N TYR A 176 -11.64 -18.26 8.78
CA TYR A 176 -12.01 -17.77 7.47
C TYR A 176 -10.93 -16.87 6.90
N ASP A 177 -10.54 -17.12 5.66
CA ASP A 177 -9.73 -16.20 4.86
C ASP A 177 -10.65 -15.37 3.97
N PHE A 178 -10.51 -14.05 4.03
CA PHE A 178 -11.20 -13.11 3.16
C PHE A 178 -10.24 -12.58 2.10
N VAL A 179 -10.59 -12.82 0.84
CA VAL A 179 -9.71 -12.62 -0.31
C VAL A 179 -10.33 -11.60 -1.25
N ILE A 180 -9.61 -10.53 -1.55
CA ILE A 180 -10.01 -9.60 -2.62
C ILE A 180 -9.43 -10.11 -3.93
N VAL A 181 -10.31 -10.39 -4.89
CA VAL A 181 -9.94 -10.76 -6.24
C VAL A 181 -10.36 -9.69 -7.25
N LYS A 182 -9.55 -9.53 -8.30
CA LYS A 182 -9.82 -8.66 -9.45
C LYS A 182 -10.46 -9.47 -10.57
N GLU A 183 -11.68 -9.11 -10.96
CA GLU A 183 -12.43 -9.71 -12.06
C GLU A 183 -12.23 -8.94 -13.38
N PRO A 184 -12.26 -9.61 -14.55
CA PRO A 184 -12.56 -11.03 -14.76
C PRO A 184 -11.36 -11.98 -14.58
N GLU A 185 -10.16 -11.46 -14.31
CA GLU A 185 -8.93 -12.25 -14.29
C GLU A 185 -8.84 -13.25 -13.12
N ASN A 186 -9.67 -13.06 -12.08
CA ASN A 186 -9.60 -13.77 -10.79
C ASN A 186 -8.20 -13.66 -10.16
N LEU A 187 -7.55 -12.51 -10.32
CA LEU A 187 -6.25 -12.23 -9.73
C LEU A 187 -6.44 -11.86 -8.25
N GLU A 188 -5.81 -12.61 -7.34
CA GLU A 188 -5.76 -12.27 -5.92
C GLU A 188 -4.95 -10.99 -5.70
N ILE A 189 -5.54 -10.03 -4.98
CA ILE A 189 -4.93 -8.73 -4.65
C ILE A 189 -4.52 -8.67 -3.19
N SER A 190 -5.37 -9.14 -2.28
CA SER A 190 -5.12 -9.15 -0.85
C SER A 190 -5.86 -10.30 -0.19
N ARG A 191 -5.33 -10.78 0.94
CA ARG A 191 -5.89 -11.84 1.75
C ARG A 191 -5.66 -11.51 3.22
N ASP A 192 -6.70 -11.58 4.01
CA ASP A 192 -6.62 -11.41 5.46
C ASP A 192 -7.47 -12.49 6.15
N GLY A 193 -6.96 -13.05 7.25
CA GLY A 193 -7.58 -14.15 7.99
C GLY A 193 -8.31 -13.68 9.25
N LEU A 194 -9.46 -14.28 9.52
CA LEU A 194 -10.28 -14.08 10.71
C LEU A 194 -10.45 -15.41 11.45
N ILE A 195 -10.02 -15.45 12.72
CA ILE A 195 -10.18 -16.59 13.61
C ILE A 195 -11.18 -16.23 14.70
N LEU A 196 -12.23 -17.04 14.83
CA LEU A 196 -13.18 -17.00 15.93
C LEU A 196 -12.63 -17.88 17.06
N GLU A 197 -11.88 -17.29 17.99
CA GLU A 197 -11.35 -18.03 19.15
C GLU A 197 -12.46 -18.36 20.15
N GLY A 198 -13.12 -19.51 20.01
CA GLY A 198 -13.93 -20.07 21.07
C GLY A 198 -13.05 -20.40 22.29
N ASN A 199 -13.46 -20.00 23.49
CA ASN A 199 -12.83 -20.46 24.73
C ASN A 199 -12.78 -22.00 24.70
N THR A 200 -11.60 -22.59 24.50
CA THR A 200 -11.38 -24.00 24.81
C THR A 200 -11.47 -24.14 26.33
N SER A 201 -12.67 -24.47 26.81
CA SER A 201 -12.95 -24.80 28.21
C SER A 201 -12.41 -26.18 28.56
#